data_AF-A0A2S4S1C3-F1
#
_entry.id   AF-A0A2S4S1C3-F1
#
_cell.length_a   1.000
_cell.length_b   1.000
_cell.length_c   1.000
_cell.angle_alpha   90.00
_cell.angle_beta   90.00
_cell.angle_gamma   90.00
#
_symmetry.space_group_name_H-M   'P 1'
#
loop_
_entity.id
_entity.type
_entity.pdbx_description
1 polymer ?
#
loop_
_entity_poly.entity_id
_entity_poly.type
_entity_poly.pdbx_seq_one_letter_code
_entity_poly.pdbx_strand_id
1 'polypeptide(L)'
;MENESDGVTKTSVIQSHLLMQTLKSWRFFLLFTLPPLAWVLIAAQPGIVRMAMAMIGGVIWLSCWRLWLDVQYFSVINEENNARAGAALCSIWQREKLQALTFTQRQQGALKQFRRTLYWIVLLWLSWLILLLFH
;
A
#
# COMPACT_ATOMS: atom_id res chain seq x y z
N MET A 1 8.12 26.10 30.86
CA MET A 1 7.03 25.42 30.13
C MET A 1 7.60 24.86 28.82
N GLU A 2 8.53 23.90 28.89
CA GLU A 2 9.36 23.51 27.72
C GLU A 2 9.40 21.99 27.44
N ASN A 3 8.79 21.16 28.29
CA ASN A 3 8.90 19.70 28.17
C ASN A 3 7.72 18.99 27.48
N GLU A 4 6.52 19.58 27.43
CA GLU A 4 5.37 18.92 26.77
C GLU A 4 5.42 19.01 25.24
N SER A 5 5.84 20.16 24.69
CA SER A 5 5.96 20.37 23.24
C SER A 5 7.00 19.43 22.61
N ASP A 6 8.09 19.17 23.32
CA ASP A 6 9.18 18.29 22.87
C ASP A 6 8.77 16.82 22.85
N GLY A 7 7.95 16.38 23.82
CA GLY A 7 7.43 15.02 23.88
C GLY A 7 6.42 14.71 22.77
N VAL A 8 5.56 15.67 22.44
CA VAL A 8 4.56 15.53 21.37
C VAL A 8 5.23 15.47 20.00
N THR A 9 6.22 16.33 19.75
CA THR A 9 6.98 16.36 18.49
C THR A 9 7.80 15.08 18.27
N LYS A 10 8.42 14.52 19.33
CA LYS A 10 9.13 13.23 19.23
C LYS A 10 8.20 12.07 18.90
N THR A 11 6.99 12.07 19.47
CA THR A 11 6.01 10.99 19.27
C THR A 11 5.46 10.98 17.84
N SER A 12 5.14 12.14 17.27
CA SER A 12 4.64 12.23 15.89
C SER A 12 5.70 11.83 14.85
N VAL A 13 6.96 12.18 15.09
CA VAL A 13 8.10 11.79 14.25
C VAL A 13 8.36 10.27 14.32
N ILE A 14 8.25 9.66 15.50
CA ILE A 14 8.38 8.21 15.64
C ILE A 14 7.23 7.50 14.90
N GLN A 15 5.99 7.98 15.05
CA GLN A 15 4.83 7.40 14.36
C GLN A 15 4.94 7.48 12.84
N SER A 16 5.35 8.62 12.28
CA SER A 16 5.54 8.77 10.83
C SER A 16 6.63 7.86 10.30
N HIS A 17 7.74 7.72 11.03
CA HIS A 17 8.85 6.84 10.67
C HIS A 17 8.44 5.36 10.69
N LEU A 18 7.74 4.92 11.74
CA LEU A 18 7.20 3.56 11.84
C LEU A 18 6.19 3.25 10.73
N LEU A 19 5.35 4.22 10.38
CA LEU A 19 4.40 4.10 9.28
C LEU A 19 5.13 3.94 7.94
N MET A 20 6.13 4.79 7.65
CA MET A 20 6.94 4.66 6.44
C MET A 20 7.65 3.31 6.37
N GLN A 21 8.19 2.82 7.48
CA GLN A 21 8.83 1.50 7.53
C GLN A 21 7.82 0.37 7.29
N THR A 22 6.62 0.48 7.85
CA THR A 22 5.52 -0.46 7.59
C THR A 22 5.13 -0.46 6.12
N LEU A 23 4.95 0.71 5.51
CA LEU A 23 4.63 0.80 4.09
C LEU A 23 5.76 0.26 3.20
N LYS A 24 7.03 0.50 3.53
CA LYS A 24 8.21 -0.03 2.83
C LYS A 24 8.24 -1.56 2.75
N SER A 25 7.48 -2.25 3.60
CA SER A 25 7.33 -3.71 3.51
C SER A 25 6.58 -4.18 2.24
N TRP A 26 6.06 -3.27 1.40
CA TRP A 26 5.50 -3.57 0.07
C TRP A 26 6.43 -4.44 -0.81
N ARG A 27 7.75 -4.37 -0.60
CA ARG A 27 8.73 -5.22 -1.32
C ARG A 27 8.53 -6.69 -1.01
N PHE A 28 8.26 -7.03 0.26
CA PHE A 28 7.98 -8.39 0.66
C PHE A 28 6.66 -8.86 0.05
N PHE A 29 5.64 -8.00 0.03
CA PHE A 29 4.36 -8.32 -0.61
C PHE A 29 4.50 -8.74 -2.07
N LEU A 30 5.31 -8.02 -2.86
CA LEU A 30 5.63 -8.44 -4.22
C LEU A 30 6.38 -9.77 -4.28
N LEU A 31 7.32 -10.00 -3.36
CA LEU A 31 8.04 -11.26 -3.32
C LEU A 31 7.09 -12.44 -3.04
N PHE A 32 6.14 -12.24 -2.12
CA PHE A 32 5.13 -13.24 -1.75
C PHE A 32 4.08 -13.51 -2.84
N THR A 33 3.92 -12.64 -3.84
CA THR A 33 3.04 -12.95 -4.98
C THR A 33 3.72 -13.76 -6.08
N LEU A 34 5.05 -13.85 -6.08
CA LEU A 34 5.80 -14.59 -7.10
C LEU A 34 5.44 -16.08 -7.17
N PRO A 35 5.36 -16.85 -6.07
CA PRO A 35 5.08 -18.29 -6.18
C PRO A 35 3.72 -18.60 -6.80
N PRO A 36 2.60 -17.99 -6.34
CA PRO A 36 1.30 -18.17 -6.99
C PRO A 36 1.30 -17.72 -8.46
N LEU A 37 1.98 -16.62 -8.80
CA LEU A 37 2.00 -16.12 -10.19
C LEU A 37 2.87 -16.97 -11.11
N ALA A 38 4.01 -17.46 -10.64
CA ALA A 38 4.85 -18.39 -11.40
C ALA A 38 4.07 -19.66 -11.74
N TRP A 39 3.31 -20.20 -10.77
CA TRP A 39 2.41 -21.33 -11.02
C TRP A 39 1.37 -21.03 -12.10
N VAL A 40 0.73 -19.85 -12.04
CA VAL A 40 -0.27 -19.40 -13.03
C VAL A 40 0.32 -19.28 -14.44
N LEU A 41 1.59 -18.91 -14.57
CA LEU A 41 2.25 -18.76 -15.86
C LEU A 41 2.74 -20.08 -16.45
N ILE A 42 3.23 -21.00 -15.61
CA ILE A 42 3.95 -22.20 -16.06
C ILE A 42 3.08 -23.45 -16.03
N ALA A 43 2.27 -23.63 -14.99
CA ALA A 43 1.56 -24.89 -14.73
C ALA A 43 0.05 -24.81 -14.95
N ALA A 44 -0.56 -23.63 -14.76
CA ALA A 44 -2.01 -23.50 -14.84
C ALA A 44 -2.54 -23.62 -16.28
N GLN A 45 -3.53 -24.51 -16.46
CA GLN A 45 -4.25 -24.64 -17.72
C GLN A 45 -4.93 -23.32 -18.11
N PRO A 46 -4.98 -22.99 -19.42
CA PRO A 46 -5.69 -21.81 -19.90
C PRO A 46 -7.18 -21.92 -19.56
N GLY A 47 -7.70 -20.93 -18.84
CA GLY A 47 -9.09 -20.92 -18.39
C GLY A 47 -9.40 -19.77 -17.43
N ILE A 48 -10.66 -19.73 -16.97
CA ILE A 48 -11.19 -18.67 -16.11
C ILE A 48 -10.38 -18.54 -14.82
N VAL A 49 -9.96 -19.66 -14.24
CA VAL A 49 -9.16 -19.70 -13.01
C VAL A 49 -7.81 -19.00 -13.18
N ARG A 50 -7.11 -19.27 -14.28
CA ARG A 50 -5.82 -18.62 -14.61
C ARG A 50 -5.99 -17.11 -14.77
N MET A 51 -7.06 -16.68 -15.46
CA MET A 51 -7.38 -15.26 -15.63
C MET A 51 -7.70 -14.58 -14.29
N ALA A 52 -8.49 -15.22 -13.44
CA ALA A 52 -8.84 -14.70 -12.12
C ALA A 52 -7.59 -14.52 -11.23
N MET A 53 -6.71 -15.53 -11.19
CA MET A 53 -5.46 -15.46 -10.44
C MET A 53 -4.51 -14.37 -10.97
N ALA A 54 -4.39 -14.24 -12.29
CA ALA A 54 -3.60 -13.18 -12.92
C ALA A 54 -4.16 -11.78 -12.58
N MET A 55 -5.49 -11.61 -12.57
CA MET A 55 -6.13 -10.35 -12.18
C MET A 55 -5.86 -10.02 -10.70
N ILE A 56 -5.98 -11.00 -9.79
CA ILE A 56 -5.65 -10.79 -8.37
C ILE A 56 -4.17 -10.37 -8.22
N GLY A 57 -3.26 -11.03 -8.92
CA GLY A 57 -1.85 -10.65 -8.95
C GLY A 57 -1.62 -9.23 -9.45
N GLY A 58 -2.29 -8.84 -10.53
CA GLY A 58 -2.25 -7.47 -11.06
C GLY A 58 -2.76 -6.43 -10.06
N VAL A 59 -3.85 -6.72 -9.34
CA VAL A 59 -4.38 -5.84 -8.28
C VAL A 59 -3.37 -5.68 -7.14
N ILE A 60 -2.68 -6.75 -6.74
CA ILE A 60 -1.63 -6.67 -5.71
C ILE A 60 -0.45 -5.85 -6.22
N TRP A 61 -0.02 -6.04 -7.46
CA TRP A 61 1.08 -5.28 -8.07
C TRP A 61 0.79 -3.79 -8.14
N LEU A 62 -0.41 -3.42 -8.62
CA LEU A 62 -0.89 -2.04 -8.63
C LEU A 62 -0.98 -1.46 -7.22
N SER A 63 -1.40 -2.26 -6.24
CA SER A 63 -1.47 -1.84 -4.85
C SER A 63 -0.08 -1.61 -4.26
N CYS A 64 0.90 -2.46 -4.57
CA CYS A 64 2.29 -2.31 -4.15
C CYS A 64 2.95 -1.08 -4.77
N TRP A 65 2.70 -0.81 -6.06
CA TRP A 65 3.12 0.43 -6.72
C TRP A 65 2.55 1.66 -5.98
N ARG A 66 1.26 1.62 -5.63
CA ARG A 66 0.63 2.70 -4.88
C ARG A 66 1.23 2.89 -3.48
N LEU A 67 1.52 1.80 -2.76
CA LEU A 67 2.19 1.85 -1.46
C LEU A 67 3.61 2.43 -1.56
N TRP A 68 4.37 2.09 -2.61
CA TRP A 68 5.68 2.67 -2.86
C TRP A 68 5.59 4.19 -3.07
N LEU A 69 4.63 4.63 -3.89
CA LEU A 69 4.39 6.04 -4.16
C LEU A 69 3.94 6.79 -2.89
N ASP A 70 3.12 6.17 -2.03
CA ASP A 70 2.74 6.74 -0.73
C ASP A 70 3.97 6.93 0.19
N VAL A 71 4.92 5.98 0.22
CA VAL A 71 6.19 6.14 0.97
C VAL A 71 6.99 7.34 0.48
N GLN A 72 7.09 7.52 -0.84
CA GLN A 72 7.82 8.65 -1.42
C GLN A 72 7.14 9.97 -1.06
N TYR A 73 5.81 10.04 -1.13
CA TYR A 73 5.08 11.23 -0.73
C TYR A 73 5.26 11.56 0.74
N PHE A 74 5.15 10.60 1.66
CA PHE A 74 5.37 10.87 3.08
C PHE A 74 6.83 11.22 3.43
N SER A 75 7.79 10.90 2.57
CA SER A 75 9.18 11.36 2.75
C SER A 75 9.37 12.84 2.44
N VAL A 76 8.47 13.43 1.65
CA VAL A 76 8.50 14.85 1.22
C VAL A 76 7.46 15.69 1.95
N ILE A 77 6.33 15.10 2.34
CA ILE A 77 5.21 15.79 2.98
C ILE A 77 5.39 15.84 4.50
N ASN A 78 5.35 17.03 5.07
CA ASN A 78 5.28 17.34 6.49
C ASN A 78 4.01 18.14 6.81
N GLU A 79 3.66 18.27 8.09
CA GLU A 79 2.45 19.01 8.50
C GLU A 79 2.42 20.45 7.98
N GLU A 80 3.55 21.15 7.99
CA GLU A 80 3.69 22.53 7.51
C GLU A 80 3.48 22.66 5.99
N ASN A 81 3.86 21.65 5.21
CA ASN A 81 3.77 21.68 3.75
C ASN A 81 2.54 20.92 3.20
N ASN A 82 1.74 20.33 4.09
CA ASN A 82 0.62 19.45 3.75
C ASN A 82 -0.41 20.10 2.80
N ALA A 83 -0.67 21.40 2.99
CA ALA A 83 -1.58 22.19 2.15
C ALA A 83 -1.03 22.38 0.71
N ARG A 84 0.25 22.73 0.57
CA ARG A 84 0.91 22.86 -0.74
C ARG A 84 1.00 21.50 -1.45
N ALA A 85 1.34 20.45 -0.69
CA ALA A 85 1.33 19.08 -1.21
C ALA A 85 -0.07 18.65 -1.65
N GLY A 86 -1.12 19.06 -0.92
CA GLY A 86 -2.51 18.79 -1.30
C GLY A 86 -2.92 19.44 -2.60
N ALA A 87 -2.52 20.69 -2.83
CA ALA A 87 -2.73 21.37 -4.11
C ALA A 87 -1.99 20.68 -5.27
N ALA A 88 -0.73 20.29 -5.07
CA ALA A 88 0.04 19.56 -6.08
C ALA A 88 -0.56 18.18 -6.38
N LEU A 89 -0.94 17.41 -5.35
CA LEU A 89 -1.62 16.12 -5.50
C LEU A 89 -2.98 16.26 -6.18
N CYS A 90 -3.73 17.32 -5.88
CA CYS A 90 -4.99 17.63 -6.54
C CYS A 90 -4.78 17.91 -8.03
N SER A 91 -3.72 18.64 -8.40
CA SER A 91 -3.38 18.89 -9.81
C SER A 91 -3.00 17.60 -10.55
N ILE A 92 -2.19 16.74 -9.92
CA ILE A 92 -1.74 15.46 -10.52
C ILE A 92 -2.89 14.47 -10.70
N TRP A 93 -3.76 14.34 -9.69
CA TRP A 93 -4.79 13.29 -9.64
C TRP A 93 -6.20 13.80 -9.95
N GLN A 94 -6.38 15.11 -10.18
CA GLN A 94 -7.66 15.79 -10.40
C GLN A 94 -8.74 15.44 -9.37
N ARG A 95 -8.35 15.36 -8.09
CA ARG A 95 -9.26 15.06 -6.98
C ARG A 95 -9.19 16.13 -5.91
N GLU A 96 -10.20 16.99 -5.90
CA GLU A 96 -10.34 18.10 -4.93
C GLU A 96 -10.32 17.63 -3.47
N LYS A 97 -10.84 16.41 -3.21
CA LYS A 97 -10.79 15.80 -1.88
C LYS A 97 -9.37 15.68 -1.32
N LEU A 98 -8.32 15.62 -2.17
CA LEU A 98 -6.92 15.54 -1.73
C LEU A 98 -6.42 16.83 -1.09
N GLN A 99 -7.02 17.97 -1.44
CA GLN A 99 -6.63 19.30 -0.97
C GLN A 99 -7.04 19.54 0.48
N ALA A 100 -8.20 19.01 0.89
CA ALA A 100 -8.76 19.17 2.23
C ALA A 100 -8.27 18.11 3.24
N LEU A 101 -7.55 17.07 2.81
CA LEU A 101 -7.09 16.00 3.70
C LEU A 101 -5.97 16.49 4.62
N THR A 102 -6.15 16.27 5.92
CA THR A 102 -5.08 16.45 6.91
C THR A 102 -4.00 15.38 6.72
N PHE A 103 -2.80 15.66 7.24
CA PHE A 103 -1.67 14.72 7.17
C PHE A 103 -2.02 13.36 7.79
N THR A 104 -2.68 13.37 8.95
CA THR A 104 -3.15 12.17 9.66
C THR A 104 -4.19 11.37 8.86
N GLN A 105 -5.10 12.03 8.15
CA GLN A 105 -6.06 11.35 7.28
C GLN A 105 -5.39 10.68 6.08
N ARG A 106 -4.34 11.29 5.51
CA ARG A 106 -3.54 10.67 4.43
C ARG A 106 -2.82 9.42 4.93
N GLN A 107 -2.23 9.48 6.12
CA GLN A 107 -1.59 8.35 6.78
C GLN A 107 -2.57 7.18 7.02
N GLN A 108 -3.77 7.47 7.53
CA GLN A 108 -4.82 6.46 7.71
C GLN A 108 -5.27 5.84 6.37
N GLY A 109 -5.35 6.64 5.31
CA GLY A 109 -5.64 6.17 3.96
C GLY A 109 -4.60 5.17 3.46
N ALA A 110 -3.32 5.47 3.63
CA ALA A 110 -2.22 4.57 3.27
C ALA A 110 -2.24 3.27 4.09
N LEU A 111 -2.53 3.34 5.39
CA LEU A 111 -2.70 2.14 6.23
C LEU A 111 -3.90 1.30 5.81
N LYS A 112 -5.01 1.92 5.38
CA LYS A 112 -6.16 1.20 4.83
C LYS A 112 -5.77 0.48 3.53
N GLN A 113 -5.00 1.14 2.67
CA GLN A 113 -4.47 0.54 1.43
C GLN A 113 -3.52 -0.63 1.73
N PHE A 114 -2.68 -0.49 2.75
CA PHE A 114 -1.79 -1.54 3.23
C PHE A 114 -2.57 -2.78 3.68
N ARG A 115 -3.54 -2.62 4.58
CA ARG A 115 -4.40 -3.73 5.05
C ARG A 115 -5.14 -4.38 3.88
N ARG A 116 -5.68 -3.58 2.95
CA ARG A 116 -6.34 -4.10 1.74
C ARG A 116 -5.40 -4.95 0.90
N THR A 117 -4.15 -4.54 0.75
CA THR A 117 -3.13 -5.30 0.02
C THR A 117 -2.85 -6.63 0.70
N LEU A 118 -2.74 -6.64 2.03
CA LEU A 118 -2.58 -7.88 2.81
C LEU A 118 -3.74 -8.85 2.60
N TYR A 119 -4.99 -8.36 2.61
CA TYR A 119 -6.16 -9.20 2.31
C TYR A 119 -6.08 -9.84 0.93
N TRP A 120 -5.68 -9.08 -0.10
CA TRP A 120 -5.52 -9.63 -1.44
C TRP A 120 -4.41 -10.69 -1.53
N ILE A 121 -3.30 -10.51 -0.81
CA ILE A 121 -2.22 -11.51 -0.75
C ILE A 121 -2.72 -12.79 -0.09
N VAL A 122 -3.39 -12.69 1.06
CA VAL A 122 -3.97 -13.85 1.75
C VAL A 122 -4.97 -14.57 0.84
N LEU A 123 -5.83 -13.81 0.14
CA LEU A 123 -6.77 -14.39 -0.81
C LEU A 123 -6.05 -15.11 -1.96
N LEU A 124 -5.01 -14.51 -2.55
CA LEU A 124 -4.20 -15.13 -3.60
C LEU A 124 -3.58 -16.45 -3.12
N TRP A 125 -3.00 -16.46 -1.92
CA TRP A 125 -2.39 -17.63 -1.31
C TRP A 125 -3.41 -18.75 -1.03
N LEU A 126 -4.55 -18.41 -0.43
CA LEU A 126 -5.61 -19.39 -0.17
C LEU A 126 -6.16 -19.97 -1.48
N SER A 127 -6.44 -19.12 -2.47
CA SER A 127 -6.88 -19.59 -3.79
C SER A 127 -5.84 -20.50 -4.43
N TRP A 128 -4.55 -20.16 -4.35
CA TRP A 128 -3.49 -20.99 -4.89
C TRP A 128 -3.38 -22.36 -4.19
N LEU A 129 -3.39 -22.40 -2.86
CA LEU A 129 -3.32 -23.64 -2.08
C LEU A 129 -4.53 -24.55 -2.34
N ILE A 130 -5.74 -23.97 -2.41
CA ILE A 130 -6.95 -24.72 -2.77
C ILE A 130 -6.77 -25.33 -4.16
N LEU A 131 -6.34 -24.54 -5.15
CA LEU A 131 -6.10 -25.06 -6.49
C LEU A 131 -5.06 -26.17 -6.50
N LEU A 132 -3.98 -26.07 -5.72
CA LEU A 132 -2.98 -27.15 -5.62
C LEU A 132 -3.52 -28.44 -4.99
N LEU A 133 -4.51 -28.36 -4.11
CA LEU A 133 -5.09 -29.53 -3.45
C LEU A 133 -6.17 -30.22 -4.30
N PHE A 134 -6.86 -29.46 -5.14
CA PHE A 134 -7.97 -29.96 -5.98
C PHE A 134 -7.59 -30.13 -7.45
N HIS A 135 -6.37 -29.75 -7.85
CA HIS A 135 -5.80 -29.99 -9.18
C HIS A 135 -4.86 -31.19 -9.16
#